data_AF-A0A4Y2FXE2-F1
#
_entry.id   AF-A0A4Y2FXE2-F1
#
_cell.length_a   1.000
_cell.length_b   1.000
_cell.length_c   1.000
_cell.angle_alpha   90.00
_cell.angle_beta   90.00
_cell.angle_gamma   90.00
#
_symmetry.space_group_name_H-M   'P 1'
#
loop_
_entity.id
_entity.type
_entity.pdbx_description
1 polymer ?
#
loop_
_entity_poly.entity_id
_entity_poly.type
_entity_poly.pdbx_seq_one_letter_code
_entity_poly.pdbx_strand_id
1 'polypeptide(L)'
;MVESLPYGGFEWISADVTLDWIQSIPQDSSEGYIFEVDLKYPVELHDLHNDYPLAPEKMDIKFEYLSEFSKAVLNGMKYTPSTKLVPNLKGKKNYITYYKNLQFYLKHGLKLEKVHKILKFQQKPWLKKYIMFNTEQRKNSKSAFEKDFFKLMNNSIYGKTMENIRNRVDVQLVNDEKKA
;
A
#
# COMPACT_ATOMS: atom_id res chain seq x y z
N MET A 1 -9.68 10.24 0.22
CA MET A 1 -8.76 10.86 1.21
C MET A 1 -9.52 11.77 2.17
N VAL A 2 -10.56 11.26 2.84
CA VAL A 2 -11.30 12.00 3.88
C VAL A 2 -10.94 11.52 5.30
N GLU A 3 -10.27 10.37 5.37
CA GLU A 3 -9.72 9.77 6.58
C GLU A 3 -8.44 10.49 7.04
N SER A 4 -8.02 10.18 8.26
CA SER A 4 -6.74 10.65 8.81
C SER A 4 -5.56 10.15 7.98
N LEU A 5 -4.70 11.09 7.60
CA LEU A 5 -3.47 10.83 6.86
C LEU A 5 -2.28 11.37 7.67
N PRO A 6 -1.08 10.76 7.54
CA PRO A 6 0.13 11.26 8.15
C PRO A 6 0.40 12.70 7.71
N TYR A 7 0.91 13.54 8.61
CA TYR A 7 1.34 14.90 8.27
C TYR A 7 2.68 15.33 8.91
N GLY A 8 3.19 14.61 9.91
CA GLY A 8 4.44 14.98 10.58
C GLY A 8 4.73 14.14 11.81
N GLY A 9 5.77 14.52 12.55
CA GLY A 9 6.16 13.85 13.81
C GLY A 9 6.60 12.40 13.62
N PHE A 10 7.32 12.11 12.53
CA PHE A 10 7.80 10.76 12.24
C PHE A 10 8.92 10.38 13.21
N GLU A 11 8.71 9.30 13.96
CA GLU A 11 9.69 8.80 14.92
C GLU A 11 9.73 7.26 14.91
N TRP A 12 10.93 6.71 15.01
CA TRP A 12 11.12 5.27 15.25
C TRP A 12 10.93 4.99 16.73
N ILE A 13 10.12 3.99 17.06
CA ILE A 13 9.88 3.57 18.45
C ILE A 13 10.31 2.11 18.66
N SER A 14 10.35 1.68 19.93
CA SER A 14 10.69 0.30 20.28
C SER A 14 9.77 -0.71 19.59
N ALA A 15 10.35 -1.78 19.06
CA ALA A 15 9.61 -2.91 18.48
C ALA A 15 9.13 -3.92 19.54
N ASP A 16 9.49 -3.72 20.81
CA ASP A 16 9.01 -4.53 21.94
C ASP A 16 7.60 -4.08 22.34
N VAL A 17 6.61 -4.58 21.60
CA VAL A 17 5.19 -4.27 21.79
C VAL A 17 4.37 -5.55 21.85
N THR A 18 3.29 -5.52 22.65
CA THR A 18 2.38 -6.67 22.78
C THR A 18 1.31 -6.64 21.70
N LEU A 19 0.75 -7.81 21.40
CA LEU A 19 -0.40 -7.94 20.49
C LEU A 19 -1.61 -7.14 21.01
N ASP A 20 -1.86 -7.17 22.32
CA ASP A 20 -2.92 -6.40 22.97
C ASP A 20 -2.74 -4.89 22.76
N TRP A 21 -1.50 -4.40 22.85
CA TRP A 21 -1.20 -3.00 22.56
C TRP A 21 -1.57 -2.65 21.11
N ILE A 22 -1.15 -3.47 20.14
CA ILE A 22 -1.49 -3.25 18.72
C ILE A 22 -3.00 -3.22 18.50
N GLN A 23 -3.75 -4.12 19.14
CA GLN A 23 -5.21 -4.18 19.02
C GLN A 23 -5.93 -3.03 19.73
N SER A 24 -5.33 -2.48 20.79
CA SER A 24 -5.90 -1.37 21.55
C SER A 24 -5.83 0.00 20.84
N ILE A 25 -4.99 0.13 19.80
CA ILE A 25 -4.82 1.40 19.07
C ILE A 25 -6.15 1.83 18.44
N PRO A 26 -6.69 3.02 18.80
CA PRO A 26 -7.93 3.52 18.23
C PRO A 26 -7.83 3.80 16.72
N GLN A 27 -8.94 3.57 16.01
CA GLN A 27 -9.01 3.85 14.58
C GLN A 27 -8.94 5.35 14.26
N ASP A 28 -9.36 6.19 15.20
CA ASP A 28 -9.45 7.65 15.12
C ASP A 28 -8.34 8.37 15.91
N SER A 29 -7.31 7.63 16.34
CA SER A 29 -6.15 8.19 17.04
C SER A 29 -5.48 9.32 16.25
N SER A 30 -5.02 10.35 16.97
CA SER A 30 -4.17 11.42 16.44
C SER A 30 -2.77 10.93 16.07
N GLU A 31 -2.39 9.75 16.56
CA GLU A 31 -1.15 9.05 16.23
C GLU A 31 -1.44 7.81 15.37
N GLY A 32 -0.61 7.59 14.37
CA GLY A 32 -0.64 6.42 13.51
C GLY A 32 0.71 5.72 13.49
N TYR A 33 0.70 4.45 13.05
CA TYR A 33 1.88 3.60 13.03
C TYR A 33 1.99 2.84 11.71
N ILE A 34 3.21 2.70 11.21
CA ILE A 34 3.59 1.75 10.16
C ILE A 34 4.48 0.70 10.82
N PHE A 35 4.16 -0.56 10.57
CA PHE A 35 4.83 -1.73 11.11
C PHE A 35 5.61 -2.45 10.02
N GLU A 36 6.82 -2.89 10.34
CA GLU A 36 7.56 -3.92 9.60
C GLU A 36 7.47 -5.23 10.39
N VAL A 37 6.74 -6.23 9.88
CA VAL A 37 6.36 -7.43 10.64
C VAL A 37 6.52 -8.73 9.85
N ASP A 38 6.65 -9.84 10.57
CA ASP A 38 6.44 -11.18 10.03
C ASP A 38 5.03 -11.66 10.37
N LEU A 39 4.29 -12.14 9.37
CA LEU A 39 2.94 -12.66 9.50
C LEU A 39 2.89 -14.10 9.01
N LYS A 40 2.43 -15.01 9.85
CA LYS A 40 2.10 -16.38 9.45
C LYS A 40 0.69 -16.42 8.89
N TYR A 41 0.58 -17.02 7.71
CA TYR A 41 -0.69 -17.38 7.10
C TYR A 41 -1.03 -18.82 7.50
N PRO A 42 -2.03 -19.04 8.36
CA PRO A 42 -2.37 -20.38 8.79
C PRO A 42 -3.06 -21.17 7.67
N VAL A 43 -2.72 -22.46 7.55
CA VAL A 43 -3.23 -23.35 6.47
C VAL A 43 -4.74 -23.52 6.59
N GLU A 44 -5.28 -23.48 7.81
CA GLU A 44 -6.70 -23.55 8.09
C GLU A 44 -7.51 -22.40 7.44
N LEU A 45 -6.87 -21.30 7.05
CA LEU A 45 -7.52 -20.17 6.37
C LEU A 45 -7.43 -20.25 4.84
N HIS A 46 -6.70 -21.21 4.28
CA HIS A 46 -6.42 -21.24 2.84
C HIS A 46 -7.69 -21.40 2.01
N ASP A 47 -8.57 -22.32 2.40
CA ASP A 47 -9.85 -22.53 1.69
C ASP A 47 -10.75 -21.30 1.81
N LEU A 48 -10.83 -20.70 3.00
CA LEU A 48 -11.67 -19.52 3.25
C LEU A 48 -11.18 -18.27 2.50
N HIS A 49 -9.86 -18.10 2.38
CA HIS A 49 -9.26 -16.92 1.78
C HIS A 49 -8.75 -17.14 0.35
N ASN A 50 -9.09 -18.27 -0.28
CA ASN A 50 -8.58 -18.62 -1.60
C ASN A 50 -8.90 -17.55 -2.66
N ASP A 51 -10.09 -16.95 -2.58
CA ASP A 51 -10.53 -15.92 -3.53
C ASP A 51 -9.94 -14.53 -3.22
N TYR A 52 -9.75 -14.22 -1.94
CA TYR A 52 -9.24 -12.92 -1.48
C TYR A 52 -8.12 -13.05 -0.44
N PRO A 53 -6.92 -13.53 -0.83
CA PRO A 53 -5.80 -13.62 0.08
C PRO A 53 -5.41 -12.24 0.65
N LEU A 54 -5.24 -12.19 1.98
CA LEU A 54 -4.80 -11.00 2.71
C LEU A 54 -3.31 -10.69 2.52
N ALA A 55 -2.94 -9.44 2.80
CA ALA A 55 -1.56 -8.93 2.77
C ALA A 55 -0.83 -9.21 1.43
N PRO A 56 -1.31 -8.66 0.30
CA PRO A 56 -0.66 -8.88 -1.00
C PRO A 56 0.76 -8.32 -1.03
N GLU A 57 1.63 -8.96 -1.79
CA GLU A 57 3.05 -8.62 -1.89
C GLU A 57 3.46 -8.31 -3.33
N LYS A 58 4.38 -7.36 -3.49
CA LYS A 58 5.00 -7.09 -4.79
C LYS A 58 6.09 -8.15 -5.01
N MET A 59 5.88 -9.05 -5.97
CA MET A 59 6.82 -10.14 -6.26
C MET A 59 6.91 -10.44 -7.76
N ASP A 60 8.03 -11.03 -8.16
CA ASP A 60 8.23 -11.53 -9.51
C ASP A 60 7.49 -12.85 -9.70
N ILE A 61 6.65 -12.90 -10.74
CA ILE A 61 6.03 -14.16 -11.13
C ILE A 61 7.12 -15.02 -11.77
N LYS A 62 7.33 -16.22 -11.25
CA LYS A 62 8.19 -17.23 -11.86
C LYS A 62 7.35 -18.11 -12.77
N PHE A 63 7.98 -18.65 -13.83
CA PHE A 63 7.33 -19.59 -14.74
C PHE A 63 6.74 -20.80 -14.00
N GLU A 64 7.41 -21.24 -12.93
CA GLU A 64 6.99 -22.34 -12.05
C GLU A 64 5.66 -22.09 -11.34
N TYR A 65 5.27 -20.83 -11.13
CA TYR A 65 4.02 -20.46 -10.46
C TYR A 65 2.82 -20.41 -11.40
N LEU A 66 3.05 -20.52 -12.72
CA LEU A 66 1.97 -20.53 -13.70
C LEU A 66 1.15 -21.81 -13.59
N SER A 67 -0.16 -21.70 -13.77
CA SER A 67 -1.02 -22.87 -13.92
C SER A 67 -0.69 -23.61 -15.20
N GLU A 68 -1.01 -24.90 -15.25
CA GLU A 68 -0.82 -25.71 -16.47
C GLU A 68 -1.56 -25.11 -17.67
N PHE A 69 -2.74 -24.51 -17.45
CA PHE A 69 -3.47 -23.77 -18.47
C PHE A 69 -2.65 -22.57 -18.99
N SER A 70 -2.11 -21.73 -18.09
CA SER A 70 -1.29 -20.59 -18.50
C SER A 70 -0.02 -21.01 -19.24
N LYS A 71 0.61 -22.12 -18.83
CA LYS A 71 1.76 -22.71 -19.54
C LYS A 71 1.39 -23.19 -20.93
N ALA A 72 0.23 -23.84 -21.09
CA ALA A 72 -0.25 -24.29 -22.39
C ALA A 72 -0.56 -23.11 -23.34
N VAL A 73 -1.17 -22.04 -22.83
CA VAL A 73 -1.47 -20.81 -23.60
C VAL A 73 -0.21 -20.10 -24.08
N LEU A 74 0.91 -20.19 -23.34
CA LEU A 74 2.19 -19.67 -23.80
C LEU A 74 2.61 -20.29 -25.15
N ASN A 75 2.21 -21.54 -25.48
CA ASN A 75 2.33 -22.15 -26.81
C ASN A 75 3.63 -21.82 -27.58
N GLY A 76 4.78 -21.95 -26.91
CA GLY A 76 6.11 -21.65 -27.50
C GLY A 76 6.55 -20.19 -27.46
N MET A 77 5.71 -19.26 -26.98
CA MET A 77 6.11 -17.88 -26.70
C MET A 77 7.06 -17.81 -25.50
N LYS A 78 8.01 -16.87 -25.58
CA LYS A 78 8.98 -16.63 -24.50
C LYS A 78 8.28 -16.08 -23.26
N TYR A 79 8.47 -16.75 -22.13
CA TYR A 79 8.07 -16.20 -20.84
C TYR A 79 8.87 -14.93 -20.51
N THR A 80 8.17 -13.82 -20.26
CA THR A 80 8.78 -12.58 -19.79
C THR A 80 8.41 -12.40 -18.32
N PRO A 81 9.38 -12.49 -17.38
CA PRO A 81 9.13 -12.21 -15.98
C PRO A 81 8.55 -10.83 -15.80
N SER A 82 7.57 -10.71 -14.91
CA SER A 82 7.02 -9.41 -14.54
C SER A 82 6.77 -9.35 -13.05
N THR A 83 7.10 -8.21 -12.46
CA THR A 83 6.77 -7.92 -11.06
C THR A 83 5.32 -7.50 -10.97
N LYS A 84 4.54 -8.19 -10.14
CA LYS A 84 3.12 -7.93 -9.93
C LYS A 84 2.83 -7.79 -8.43
N LEU A 85 1.72 -7.14 -8.10
CA LEU A 85 1.14 -7.22 -6.76
C LEU A 85 0.30 -8.49 -6.70
N VAL A 86 0.69 -9.45 -5.85
CA VAL A 86 0.13 -10.80 -5.84
C VAL A 86 -0.54 -11.08 -4.51
N PRO A 87 -1.87 -11.29 -4.47
CA PRO A 87 -2.53 -11.85 -3.32
C PRO A 87 -2.17 -13.33 -3.25
N ASN A 88 -1.45 -13.73 -2.20
CA ASN A 88 -0.98 -15.10 -2.05
C ASN A 88 -1.12 -15.55 -0.59
N LEU A 89 -1.33 -16.85 -0.37
CA LEU A 89 -1.54 -17.47 0.94
C LEU A 89 -0.23 -17.82 1.67
N LYS A 90 0.94 -17.35 1.19
CA LYS A 90 2.22 -17.60 1.87
C LYS A 90 2.35 -16.69 3.09
N GLY A 91 3.16 -17.11 4.06
CA GLY A 91 3.60 -16.24 5.15
C GLY A 91 4.34 -15.00 4.61
N LYS A 92 4.22 -13.89 5.33
CA LYS A 92 4.80 -12.59 5.00
C LYS A 92 6.02 -12.35 5.87
N LYS A 93 7.11 -11.87 5.26
CA LYS A 93 8.37 -11.55 5.96
C LYS A 93 8.74 -10.10 5.72
N ASN A 94 9.15 -9.40 6.77
CA ASN A 94 9.46 -7.96 6.72
C ASN A 94 8.36 -7.14 6.03
N TYR A 95 7.10 -7.51 6.24
CA TYR A 95 5.95 -6.91 5.60
C TYR A 95 5.67 -5.53 6.18
N ILE A 96 5.65 -4.51 5.32
CA ILE A 96 5.39 -3.13 5.73
C ILE A 96 3.90 -2.85 5.61
N THR A 97 3.25 -2.50 6.72
CA THR A 97 1.81 -2.24 6.74
C THR A 97 1.42 -1.14 7.71
N TYR A 98 0.36 -0.41 7.36
CA TYR A 98 -0.30 0.53 8.27
C TYR A 98 -1.03 -0.21 9.39
N TYR A 99 -1.09 0.36 10.58
CA TYR A 99 -1.63 -0.30 11.78
C TYR A 99 -3.07 -0.81 11.61
N LYS A 100 -3.93 -0.04 10.93
CA LYS A 100 -5.33 -0.46 10.67
C LYS A 100 -5.40 -1.75 9.86
N ASN A 101 -4.54 -1.87 8.84
CA ASN A 101 -4.45 -3.06 8.03
C ASN A 101 -3.89 -4.23 8.84
N LEU A 102 -2.89 -3.99 9.70
CA LEU A 102 -2.37 -5.02 10.60
C LEU A 102 -3.46 -5.55 11.53
N GLN A 103 -4.18 -4.66 12.22
CA GLN A 103 -5.32 -5.05 13.07
C GLN A 103 -6.38 -5.83 12.28
N PHE A 104 -6.69 -5.40 11.05
CA PHE A 104 -7.60 -6.10 10.16
C PHE A 104 -7.10 -7.51 9.83
N TYR A 105 -5.82 -7.69 9.49
CA TYR A 105 -5.24 -9.00 9.20
C TYR A 105 -5.28 -9.94 10.42
N LEU A 106 -4.91 -9.44 11.59
CA LEU A 106 -4.94 -10.22 12.84
C LEU A 106 -6.37 -10.63 13.20
N LYS A 107 -7.35 -9.74 13.00
CA LYS A 107 -8.77 -10.04 13.20
C LYS A 107 -9.27 -11.14 12.27
N HIS A 108 -8.71 -11.24 11.06
CA HIS A 108 -9.04 -12.30 10.10
C HIS A 108 -8.13 -13.54 10.23
N GLY A 109 -7.41 -13.68 11.34
CA GLY A 109 -6.72 -14.91 11.71
C GLY A 109 -5.27 -15.02 11.27
N LEU A 110 -4.68 -14.01 10.60
CA LEU A 110 -3.23 -13.99 10.41
C LEU A 110 -2.55 -13.90 11.77
N LYS A 111 -1.45 -14.64 11.94
CA LYS A 111 -0.73 -14.73 13.20
C LYS A 111 0.52 -13.85 13.12
N LEU A 112 0.66 -12.90 14.06
CA LEU A 112 1.87 -12.08 14.18
C LEU A 112 3.01 -12.95 14.72
N GLU A 113 4.10 -13.08 13.97
CA GLU A 113 5.28 -13.82 14.42
C GLU A 113 6.32 -12.89 15.07
N LYS A 114 6.57 -11.74 14.46
CA LYS A 114 7.60 -10.80 14.91
C LYS A 114 7.30 -9.37 14.47
N VAL A 115 7.62 -8.40 15.32
CA VAL A 115 7.70 -6.98 14.97
C VAL A 115 9.17 -6.61 14.85
N HIS A 116 9.58 -6.06 13.71
CA HIS A 116 10.97 -5.66 13.46
C HIS A 116 11.18 -4.17 13.70
N LYS A 117 10.29 -3.33 13.16
CA LYS A 117 10.34 -1.87 13.32
C LYS A 117 8.95 -1.28 13.39
N ILE A 118 8.84 -0.15 14.07
CA ILE A 118 7.62 0.65 14.15
C ILE A 118 7.97 2.11 13.87
N LEU A 119 7.33 2.67 12.86
CA LEU A 119 7.38 4.09 12.54
C LEU A 119 6.08 4.73 13.02
N LYS A 120 6.18 5.56 14.06
CA LYS A 120 5.07 6.37 14.60
C LYS A 120 5.02 7.71 13.89
N PHE A 121 3.81 8.27 13.73
CA PHE A 121 3.59 9.59 13.16
C PHE A 121 2.30 10.23 13.65
N GLN A 122 2.18 11.54 13.49
CA GLN A 122 0.93 12.27 13.70
C GLN A 122 0.06 12.22 12.45
N GLN A 123 -1.24 11.98 12.64
CA GLN A 123 -2.23 11.90 11.56
C GLN A 123 -3.48 12.72 11.88
N LYS A 124 -4.08 13.30 10.84
CA LYS A 124 -5.37 14.02 10.93
C LYS A 124 -6.05 14.06 9.56
N PRO A 125 -7.37 14.32 9.48
CA PRO A 125 -8.08 14.37 8.19
C PRO A 125 -7.86 15.72 7.48
N TRP A 126 -6.60 16.11 7.24
CA TRP A 126 -6.23 17.44 6.74
C TRP A 126 -6.71 17.70 5.30
N LEU A 127 -6.89 16.66 4.48
CA LEU A 127 -7.46 16.78 3.13
C LEU A 127 -8.99 16.82 3.09
N LYS A 128 -9.68 16.48 4.19
CA LYS A 128 -11.13 16.25 4.18
C LYS A 128 -11.92 17.43 3.64
N LYS A 129 -11.62 18.65 4.10
CA LYS A 129 -12.32 19.86 3.64
C LYS A 129 -12.20 20.07 2.14
N TYR A 130 -11.00 19.88 1.59
CA TYR A 130 -10.74 20.03 0.16
C TYR A 130 -11.46 18.96 -0.68
N ILE A 131 -11.38 17.69 -0.25
CA ILE A 131 -12.01 16.58 -0.98
C ILE A 131 -13.54 16.70 -0.96
N MET A 132 -14.11 17.09 0.18
CA MET A 132 -15.56 17.31 0.30
C MET A 132 -16.01 18.46 -0.59
N PHE A 133 -15.30 19.59 -0.57
CA PHE A 133 -15.59 20.73 -1.45
C PHE A 133 -15.64 20.31 -2.93
N ASN A 134 -14.60 19.65 -3.43
CA ASN A 134 -14.60 19.21 -4.84
C ASN A 134 -15.69 18.17 -5.14
N THR A 135 -16.03 17.33 -4.17
CA THR A 135 -17.10 16.34 -4.32
C THR A 135 -18.48 17.02 -4.43
N GLU A 136 -18.72 18.04 -3.62
CA GLU A 136 -19.94 18.86 -3.68
C GLU A 136 -20.02 19.66 -4.99
N GLN A 137 -18.92 20.30 -5.37
CA GLN A 137 -18.86 21.04 -6.64
C GLN A 137 -19.11 20.11 -7.84
N ARG A 138 -18.51 18.91 -7.84
CA ARG A 138 -18.76 17.89 -8.88
C ARG A 138 -20.22 17.44 -8.93
N LYS A 139 -20.87 17.30 -7.77
CA LYS A 139 -22.29 16.93 -7.67
C LYS A 139 -23.19 18.02 -8.27
N ASN A 140 -22.83 19.28 -8.04
CA ASN A 140 -23.60 20.45 -8.50
C ASN A 140 -23.29 20.87 -9.95
N SER A 141 -22.20 20.35 -10.54
CA SER A 141 -21.81 20.62 -11.92
C SER A 141 -22.88 20.20 -12.93
N LYS A 142 -23.18 21.08 -13.89
CA LYS A 142 -24.19 20.84 -14.93
C LYS A 142 -23.57 20.28 -16.21
N SER A 143 -22.30 20.59 -16.46
CA SER A 143 -21.57 20.13 -17.65
C SER A 143 -20.69 18.90 -17.36
N ALA A 144 -20.40 18.12 -18.41
CA ALA A 144 -19.42 17.04 -18.32
C ALA A 144 -18.01 17.58 -18.01
N PHE A 145 -17.65 18.70 -18.61
CA PHE A 145 -16.35 19.36 -18.40
C PHE A 145 -16.10 19.70 -16.93
N GLU A 146 -17.03 20.38 -16.26
CA GLU A 146 -16.88 20.73 -14.84
C GLU A 146 -16.79 19.48 -13.95
N LYS A 147 -17.59 18.45 -14.25
CA LYS A 147 -17.54 17.18 -13.50
C LYS A 147 -16.16 16.52 -13.59
N ASP A 148 -15.56 16.54 -14.77
CA ASP A 148 -14.23 16.00 -15.00
C ASP A 148 -13.14 16.86 -14.38
N PHE A 149 -13.30 18.18 -14.38
CA PHE A 149 -12.40 19.10 -13.69
C PHE A 149 -12.32 18.82 -12.19
N PHE A 150 -13.45 18.76 -11.47
CA PHE A 150 -13.44 18.50 -10.04
C PHE A 150 -13.00 17.07 -9.69
N LYS A 151 -13.26 16.10 -10.57
CA LYS A 151 -12.70 14.74 -10.46
C LYS A 151 -11.18 14.77 -10.57
N LEU A 152 -10.65 15.50 -11.55
CA LEU A 152 -9.21 15.64 -11.77
C LEU A 152 -8.54 16.29 -10.57
N MET A 153 -9.12 17.36 -10.01
CA MET A 153 -8.56 18.03 -8.82
C MET A 153 -8.35 17.06 -7.64
N ASN A 154 -9.31 16.17 -7.38
CA ASN A 154 -9.16 15.14 -6.34
C ASN A 154 -8.09 14.10 -6.69
N ASN A 155 -8.06 13.63 -7.94
CA ASN A 155 -7.09 12.62 -8.39
C ASN A 155 -5.66 13.16 -8.44
N SER A 156 -5.48 14.42 -8.85
CA SER A 156 -4.19 15.09 -8.96
C SER A 156 -3.48 15.21 -7.61
N ILE A 157 -4.21 15.53 -6.53
CA ILE A 157 -3.62 15.56 -5.19
C ILE A 157 -3.09 14.19 -4.79
N TYR A 158 -3.86 13.12 -5.02
CA TYR A 158 -3.41 11.77 -4.71
C TYR A 158 -2.09 11.45 -5.43
N GLY A 159 -2.05 11.68 -6.74
CA GLY A 159 -0.84 11.49 -7.55
C GLY A 159 0.34 12.32 -7.04
N LYS A 160 0.09 13.59 -6.68
CA LYS A 160 1.13 14.49 -6.18
C LYS A 160 1.71 14.04 -4.84
N THR A 161 0.88 13.51 -3.94
CA THR A 161 1.34 13.02 -2.63
C THR A 161 2.17 11.74 -2.73
N MET A 162 2.01 10.97 -3.81
CA MET A 162 2.75 9.72 -4.07
C MET A 162 3.91 9.91 -5.05
N GLU A 163 4.19 11.15 -5.46
CA GLU A 163 5.22 11.45 -6.46
C GLU A 163 6.62 11.20 -5.89
N ASN A 164 7.45 10.46 -6.63
CA ASN A 164 8.86 10.35 -6.32
C ASN A 164 9.60 11.63 -6.76
N ILE A 165 9.89 12.51 -5.79
CA ILE A 165 10.54 13.80 -6.03
C ILE A 165 11.92 13.65 -6.69
N ARG A 166 12.62 12.50 -6.49
CA ARG A 166 13.93 12.26 -7.10
C ARG A 166 13.85 12.19 -8.62
N ASN A 167 12.71 11.82 -9.18
CA ASN A 167 12.52 11.75 -10.63
C ASN A 167 12.28 13.13 -11.27
N ARG A 168 12.19 14.21 -10.49
CA ARG A 168 12.06 15.57 -11.03
C ARG A 168 13.36 16.12 -11.59
N VAL A 169 14.50 15.55 -11.20
CA VAL A 169 15.81 15.99 -11.63
C VAL A 169 16.54 14.80 -12.25
N ASP A 170 16.93 14.95 -13.51
CA ASP A 170 17.86 14.02 -14.15
C ASP A 170 19.28 14.58 -13.99
N VAL A 171 20.12 13.88 -13.22
CA VAL A 171 21.52 14.26 -13.02
C VAL A 171 22.39 13.25 -13.74
N GLN A 172 23.02 13.68 -14.82
CA GLN A 172 23.96 12.86 -15.58
C GLN A 172 25.39 13.25 -15.21
N LEU A 173 26.14 12.31 -14.65
CA LEU A 173 27.58 12.47 -14.47
C LEU A 173 28.27 12.00 -15.75
N VAL A 174 28.95 12.94 -16.40
CA VAL A 174 29.63 12.72 -17.68
C VAL A 174 31.13 12.97 -17.50
N ASN A 175 31.92 12.03 -18.01
CA ASN A 175 33.39 12.05 -17.95
C ASN A 175 34.02 12.21 -19.35
N ASP A 176 33.22 12.58 -20.35
CA ASP A 176 33.63 12.75 -21.74
C ASP A 176 33.13 14.12 -22.22
N GLU A 177 34.03 14.98 -22.69
CA GLU A 177 33.72 16.36 -23.12
C GLU A 177 32.64 16.42 -24.21
N LYS A 178 32.47 15.34 -25.00
CA LYS A 178 31.42 15.29 -26.04
C LYS A 178 30.02 15.00 -25.50
N LYS A 179 29.91 14.56 -24.24
CA LYS A 179 28.65 14.22 -23.57
C LYS A 179 28.26 15.23 -22.48
N ALA A 180 29.17 16.15 -22.14
CA ALA A 180 28.90 17.33 -21.31
C ALA A 180 28.16 18.40 -22.11
#